data_AF-A0A850GBI6-F1
#
_entry.id   AF-A0A850GBI6-F1
#
_cell.length_a   1.000
_cell.length_b   1.000
_cell.length_c   1.000
_cell.angle_alpha   90.00
_cell.angle_beta   90.00
_cell.angle_gamma   90.00
#
_symmetry.space_group_name_H-M   'P 1'
#
loop_
_entity.id
_entity.type
_entity.pdbx_description
1 polymer ?
#
loop_
_entity_poly.entity_id
_entity_poly.type
_entity_poly.pdbx_seq_one_letter_code
_entity_poly.pdbx_strand_id
1 'polypeptide(L)'
;MEFLRAGGWSPMALVTIVTGVTGVMGCGGEELGDTFGEGVSDLGDLDDGFSTTSTAGGDESDTDMGEGEGESSTGGSSTGTGTDDEASADSSGEETSAGSTSTGEDEEFAHDNIFGIGLVAPGDQQQLDLAANLAGKHGGVRLTFAGITKDMHAASDEWKQAVQLTYDRDLVPYVRLGPPWGDRRVRNQSDDGAHANYAAYAQAYADTVASLPKREGWPLYVEVHNEPNLCYEWACDAGDQNDGWLGYQVAAAEYAHMLADVADALHGLGDARIKVMNGGLAPGGTVSCECGGDGYEAGITSIEYIQAMLAAEPGLAGKLDAWASHSYPAEGKGWGFFVAYDGVNGQAQTGLVYYQDELAAIGAQLPVVMTETGWTTEYGSQDQVASWTVNAYNYVWLADAGIQAILPFQLMDASWDAFAWADTSGNPRPVYNAVRQLRCDLGVGGGC
;
A
#
# COMPACT_ATOMS: atom_id res chain seq x y z
N MET A 1 -45.66 -49.99 2.38
CA MET A 1 -47.07 -49.55 2.40
C MET A 1 -47.04 -48.09 2.00
N GLU A 2 -47.17 -47.79 0.70
CA GLU A 2 -48.45 -47.50 -0.02
C GLU A 2 -49.07 -46.16 0.43
N PHE A 3 -49.05 -45.08 -0.37
CA PHE A 3 -49.80 -44.71 -1.60
C PHE A 3 -51.14 -43.98 -1.35
N LEU A 4 -51.33 -42.85 -2.08
CA LEU A 4 -52.57 -42.21 -2.61
C LEU A 4 -53.44 -41.41 -1.60
N ARG A 5 -53.68 -40.09 -1.75
CA ARG A 5 -54.35 -39.21 -2.78
C ARG A 5 -55.78 -38.79 -2.35
N ALA A 6 -56.05 -37.47 -2.40
CA ALA A 6 -57.09 -36.78 -3.21
C ALA A 6 -58.00 -35.73 -2.51
N GLY A 7 -58.09 -34.55 -3.15
CA GLY A 7 -59.27 -33.63 -3.23
C GLY A 7 -59.44 -32.62 -2.09
N GLY A 8 -59.73 -31.32 -2.28
CA GLY A 8 -60.06 -30.49 -3.44
C GLY A 8 -60.77 -29.20 -2.95
N TRP A 9 -60.81 -28.18 -3.82
CA TRP A 9 -61.68 -26.97 -3.83
C TRP A 9 -61.15 -25.66 -3.22
N SER A 10 -60.91 -24.69 -4.11
CA SER A 10 -60.93 -23.24 -3.85
C SER A 10 -62.36 -22.69 -3.84
N PRO A 11 -62.56 -21.51 -3.24
CA PRO A 11 -63.05 -20.40 -4.05
C PRO A 11 -62.24 -19.12 -3.89
N MET A 12 -62.34 -18.28 -4.93
CA MET A 12 -61.76 -16.96 -5.09
C MET A 12 -62.05 -16.04 -3.91
N ALA A 13 -61.03 -15.31 -3.45
CA ALA A 13 -61.18 -14.03 -2.78
C ALA A 13 -60.39 -12.96 -3.54
N LEU A 14 -61.15 -11.94 -3.91
CA LEU A 14 -60.79 -10.70 -4.57
C LEU A 14 -59.65 -10.00 -3.81
N VAL A 15 -58.47 -9.84 -4.42
CA VAL A 15 -57.44 -8.92 -3.93
C VAL A 15 -57.54 -7.63 -4.73
N THR A 16 -58.05 -6.60 -4.07
CA THR A 16 -58.02 -5.22 -4.52
C THR A 16 -56.56 -4.78 -4.67
N ILE A 17 -56.17 -4.40 -5.88
CA ILE A 17 -54.92 -3.66 -6.13
C ILE A 17 -55.14 -2.25 -5.57
N VAL A 18 -54.46 -1.95 -4.45
CA VAL A 18 -54.22 -0.58 -4.01
C VAL A 18 -52.79 -0.25 -4.45
N THR A 19 -52.67 0.55 -5.50
CA THR A 19 -51.43 1.23 -5.87
C THR A 19 -51.10 2.27 -4.82
N GLY A 20 -50.31 1.87 -3.82
CA GLY A 20 -49.66 2.77 -2.88
C GLY A 20 -48.19 2.89 -3.26
N VAL A 21 -47.84 3.95 -3.99
CA VAL A 21 -46.45 4.37 -4.18
C VAL A 21 -46.02 5.00 -2.86
N THR A 22 -45.29 4.25 -2.04
CA THR A 22 -44.47 4.80 -0.96
C THR A 22 -43.04 4.81 -1.44
N GLY A 23 -42.54 6.00 -1.75
CA GLY A 23 -41.12 6.25 -2.01
C GLY A 23 -40.33 5.90 -0.76
N VAL A 24 -39.40 4.97 -0.93
CA VAL A 24 -38.33 4.74 0.04
C VAL A 24 -37.33 5.87 -0.19
N MET A 25 -37.30 6.85 0.72
CA MET A 25 -36.19 7.79 0.82
C MET A 25 -34.97 7.00 1.22
N GLY A 26 -33.98 6.96 0.33
CA GLY A 26 -32.65 6.44 0.62
C GLY A 26 -31.97 7.34 1.65
N CYS A 27 -31.50 6.74 2.73
CA CYS A 27 -30.61 7.37 3.69
C CYS A 27 -29.18 7.23 3.16
N GLY A 28 -28.79 8.09 2.23
CA GLY A 28 -27.38 8.39 1.94
C GLY A 28 -27.04 9.65 2.71
N GLY A 29 -26.42 9.48 3.90
CA GLY A 29 -25.96 10.59 4.72
C GLY A 29 -24.62 11.11 4.21
N GLU A 30 -24.50 12.44 4.15
CA GLU A 30 -23.36 13.22 3.65
C GLU A 30 -22.10 13.14 4.55
N GLU A 31 -21.99 12.18 5.48
CA GLU A 31 -20.90 12.13 6.48
C GLU A 31 -19.75 11.14 6.15
N LEU A 32 -19.78 10.45 5.01
CA LEU A 32 -18.70 9.54 4.61
C LEU A 32 -17.53 10.23 3.90
N GLY A 33 -17.63 11.53 3.61
CA GLY A 33 -16.60 12.30 2.92
C GLY A 33 -15.52 12.93 3.79
N ASP A 34 -15.86 13.25 5.03
CA ASP A 34 -14.99 14.12 5.85
C ASP A 34 -13.94 13.31 6.64
N THR A 35 -14.08 11.99 6.75
CA THR A 35 -13.22 11.17 7.62
C THR A 35 -11.91 10.70 6.97
N PHE A 36 -11.75 10.84 5.65
CA PHE A 36 -10.48 10.60 4.95
C PHE A 36 -9.96 11.82 4.16
N GLY A 37 -10.75 12.89 4.04
CA GLY A 37 -10.50 14.00 3.11
C GLY A 37 -9.82 15.26 3.68
N GLU A 38 -9.87 15.53 5.00
CA GLU A 38 -9.44 16.84 5.53
C GLU A 38 -8.00 16.91 6.08
N GLY A 39 -7.22 15.84 5.98
CA GLY A 39 -5.87 15.76 6.58
C GLY A 39 -4.70 16.35 5.78
N VAL A 40 -4.90 16.74 4.50
CA VAL A 40 -3.77 17.06 3.59
C VAL A 40 -3.91 18.41 2.86
N SER A 41 -4.98 19.17 3.08
CA SER A 41 -5.22 20.42 2.33
C SER A 41 -4.65 21.71 2.93
N ASP A 42 -3.91 21.67 4.06
CA ASP A 42 -3.42 22.89 4.73
C ASP A 42 -1.89 23.02 4.77
N LEU A 43 -1.27 22.97 3.59
CA LEU A 43 0.11 23.44 3.38
C LEU A 43 0.14 24.46 2.24
N GLY A 44 -0.22 25.71 2.54
CA GLY A 44 0.00 26.82 1.63
C GLY A 44 -0.60 28.15 2.08
N ASP A 45 0.09 28.86 2.96
CA ASP A 45 0.32 30.32 2.82
C ASP A 45 1.17 30.84 3.99
N LEU A 46 2.49 30.76 3.85
CA LEU A 46 3.42 31.60 4.59
C LEU A 46 3.81 32.78 3.69
N ASP A 47 2.96 33.80 3.77
CA ASP A 47 3.17 35.13 3.21
C ASP A 47 4.18 35.89 4.09
N ASP A 48 5.47 35.67 3.86
CA ASP A 48 6.53 36.48 4.46
C ASP A 48 6.72 37.77 3.66
N GLY A 49 6.10 38.83 4.18
CA GLY A 49 6.25 40.19 3.72
C GLY A 49 7.71 40.65 3.75
N PHE A 50 8.29 40.83 2.56
CA PHE A 50 9.46 41.68 2.37
C PHE A 50 9.09 42.89 1.51
N SER A 51 8.90 44.02 2.20
CA SER A 51 8.74 45.34 1.62
C SER A 51 10.07 45.87 1.09
N THR A 52 10.18 46.06 -0.23
CA THR A 52 11.00 47.15 -0.78
C THR A 52 10.28 47.84 -1.93
N THR A 53 9.93 49.10 -1.68
CA THR A 53 9.62 50.15 -2.64
C THR A 53 10.57 50.19 -3.84
N SER A 54 10.04 50.33 -5.05
CA SER A 54 10.64 51.23 -6.05
C SER A 54 9.59 51.75 -7.03
N THR A 55 9.68 53.05 -7.27
CA THR A 55 8.88 53.81 -8.22
C THR A 55 9.82 54.19 -9.37
N ALA A 56 9.33 54.05 -10.60
CA ALA A 56 9.65 54.81 -11.82
C ALA A 56 11.12 55.13 -12.18
N GLY A 57 11.49 54.85 -13.44
CA GLY A 57 12.53 55.62 -14.13
C GLY A 57 13.06 54.91 -15.37
N GLY A 58 12.83 55.49 -16.54
CA GLY A 58 13.36 54.99 -17.82
C GLY A 58 14.88 55.08 -17.93
N ASP A 59 15.39 54.52 -19.02
CA ASP A 59 16.13 55.21 -20.08
C ASP A 59 17.27 54.36 -20.66
N GLU A 60 17.51 54.61 -21.95
CA GLU A 60 18.36 53.93 -22.91
C GLU A 60 19.86 53.88 -22.52
N SER A 61 20.60 52.86 -22.99
CA SER A 61 21.70 53.03 -23.96
C SER A 61 22.59 51.79 -24.11
N ASP A 62 23.03 51.65 -25.35
CA ASP A 62 24.00 50.72 -25.95
C ASP A 62 25.39 50.66 -25.29
N THR A 63 26.22 49.76 -25.86
CA THR A 63 27.69 49.64 -25.86
C THR A 63 28.28 48.70 -24.81
N ASP A 64 29.35 47.95 -25.03
CA ASP A 64 30.18 47.55 -26.19
C ASP A 64 31.21 46.55 -25.59
N MET A 65 31.92 45.85 -26.47
CA MET A 65 32.89 44.78 -26.24
C MET A 65 34.01 45.08 -25.24
N GLY A 66 34.60 44.01 -24.70
CA GLY A 66 35.90 44.07 -24.02
C GLY A 66 36.46 42.71 -23.63
N GLU A 67 37.37 42.20 -24.46
CA GLU A 67 38.28 41.08 -24.19
C GLU A 67 39.17 41.32 -22.96
N GLY A 68 39.64 40.25 -22.32
CA GLY A 68 40.65 40.32 -21.27
C GLY A 68 41.17 38.96 -20.81
N GLU A 69 42.25 38.52 -21.45
CA GLU A 69 43.12 37.41 -21.06
C GLU A 69 43.78 37.63 -19.68
N GLY A 70 44.22 36.56 -19.00
CA GLY A 70 45.05 36.71 -17.79
C GLY A 70 45.34 35.45 -16.95
N GLU A 71 46.21 34.60 -17.49
CA GLU A 71 47.16 33.66 -16.87
C GLU A 71 47.21 33.33 -15.35
N SER A 72 47.28 32.01 -15.11
CA SER A 72 48.28 31.23 -14.33
C SER A 72 48.62 31.56 -12.86
N SER A 73 48.55 30.53 -11.99
CA SER A 73 49.70 30.13 -11.16
C SER A 73 49.59 28.69 -10.67
N THR A 74 50.75 28.15 -10.36
CA THR A 74 51.18 26.74 -10.23
C THR A 74 51.22 26.21 -8.80
N GLY A 75 51.09 24.88 -8.65
CA GLY A 75 52.07 24.09 -7.89
C GLY A 75 51.58 23.36 -6.63
N GLY A 76 51.86 22.06 -6.55
CA GLY A 76 51.82 21.32 -5.27
C GLY A 76 51.68 19.79 -5.40
N SER A 77 52.71 19.11 -5.90
CA SER A 77 52.86 17.66 -5.86
C SER A 77 53.42 17.20 -4.51
N SER A 78 52.89 16.12 -3.92
CA SER A 78 53.65 15.31 -2.96
C SER A 78 53.40 13.81 -3.17
N THR A 79 54.50 13.12 -3.45
CA THR A 79 54.65 11.67 -3.48
C THR A 79 55.25 11.21 -2.16
N GLY A 80 54.68 10.18 -1.54
CA GLY A 80 55.26 9.50 -0.39
C GLY A 80 55.09 7.99 -0.53
N THR A 81 56.19 7.30 -0.86
CA THR A 81 56.31 5.84 -0.88
C THR A 81 57.40 5.41 0.11
N GLY A 82 57.07 4.44 0.94
CA GLY A 82 57.95 3.72 1.88
C GLY A 82 57.05 2.82 2.73
N THR A 83 57.40 1.62 3.15
CA THR A 83 58.61 0.80 3.06
C THR A 83 58.18 -0.65 3.35
N ASP A 84 59.00 -1.59 2.91
CA ASP A 84 58.92 -3.03 3.13
C ASP A 84 58.85 -3.44 4.60
N ASP A 85 58.22 -4.59 4.89
CA ASP A 85 58.71 -5.50 5.93
C ASP A 85 58.23 -6.95 5.68
N GLU A 86 59.21 -7.85 5.77
CA GLU A 86 59.14 -9.29 5.56
C GLU A 86 58.44 -10.03 6.71
N ALA A 87 57.74 -11.12 6.41
CA ALA A 87 57.51 -12.19 7.38
C ALA A 87 57.52 -13.56 6.68
N SER A 88 58.43 -14.41 7.16
CA SER A 88 58.69 -15.78 6.73
C SER A 88 57.97 -16.79 7.63
N ALA A 89 57.44 -17.84 6.99
CA ALA A 89 57.25 -19.25 7.40
C ALA A 89 56.83 -19.61 8.84
N ASP A 90 55.81 -20.46 9.00
CA ASP A 90 56.00 -21.92 9.20
C ASP A 90 54.67 -22.68 9.44
N SER A 91 54.67 -23.94 8.98
CA SER A 91 54.09 -25.15 9.63
C SER A 91 52.59 -25.47 9.58
N SER A 92 52.33 -26.60 8.87
CA SER A 92 51.43 -27.75 9.15
C SER A 92 49.93 -27.48 9.38
N GLY A 93 48.99 -28.15 8.71
CA GLY A 93 48.94 -29.54 8.30
C GLY A 93 47.78 -30.18 9.07
N GLU A 94 46.55 -29.96 8.61
CA GLU A 94 45.35 -30.46 9.28
C GLU A 94 44.35 -31.03 8.25
N GLU A 95 43.83 -32.20 8.60
CA GLU A 95 43.11 -33.15 7.76
C GLU A 95 41.79 -32.60 7.24
N THR A 96 41.61 -32.62 5.91
CA THR A 96 40.31 -32.38 5.27
C THR A 96 39.43 -33.63 5.42
N SER A 97 38.66 -33.65 6.51
CA SER A 97 37.46 -34.46 6.65
C SER A 97 36.50 -34.16 5.50
N ALA A 98 36.05 -35.21 4.81
CA ALA A 98 35.11 -35.14 3.71
C ALA A 98 33.79 -34.51 4.21
N GLY A 99 33.63 -33.22 3.95
CA GLY A 99 32.40 -32.48 4.16
C GLY A 99 31.28 -33.13 3.33
N SER A 100 30.30 -33.66 4.05
CA SER A 100 28.98 -33.96 3.50
C SER A 100 28.47 -32.71 2.81
N THR A 101 28.50 -32.72 1.48
CA THR A 101 27.81 -31.74 0.64
C THR A 101 26.32 -31.99 0.85
N SER A 102 25.78 -31.36 1.91
CA SER A 102 24.38 -31.01 1.95
C SER A 102 24.15 -30.18 0.71
N THR A 103 23.60 -30.79 -0.33
CA THR A 103 22.94 -30.08 -1.42
C THR A 103 21.90 -29.22 -0.72
N GLY A 104 22.24 -27.96 -0.47
CA GLY A 104 21.31 -26.97 0.05
C GLY A 104 20.18 -26.91 -0.95
N GLU A 105 19.12 -27.63 -0.66
CA GLU A 105 17.83 -27.35 -1.24
C GLU A 105 17.57 -25.90 -0.87
N ASP A 106 17.35 -25.06 -1.88
CA ASP A 106 17.01 -23.65 -1.69
C ASP A 106 15.79 -23.61 -0.76
N GLU A 107 16.02 -23.39 0.54
CA GLU A 107 14.94 -23.37 1.53
C GLU A 107 14.05 -22.16 1.17
N GLU A 108 12.88 -22.48 0.62
CA GLU A 108 11.84 -21.51 0.32
C GLU A 108 11.53 -20.69 1.58
N PHE A 109 11.38 -19.38 1.42
CA PHE A 109 11.10 -18.48 2.53
C PHE A 109 9.83 -18.93 3.27
N ALA A 110 9.98 -19.30 4.54
CA ALA A 110 8.86 -19.69 5.37
C ALA A 110 8.09 -18.43 5.81
N HIS A 111 6.86 -18.28 5.34
CA HIS A 111 5.90 -17.29 5.84
C HIS A 111 5.35 -17.70 7.22
N ASP A 112 6.23 -17.73 8.23
CA ASP A 112 5.92 -18.18 9.59
C ASP A 112 5.60 -17.03 10.56
N ASN A 113 5.66 -15.78 10.09
CA ASN A 113 5.41 -14.59 10.88
C ASN A 113 4.47 -13.61 10.17
N ILE A 114 3.22 -13.57 10.63
CA ILE A 114 2.17 -12.69 10.12
C ILE A 114 2.29 -11.24 10.64
N PHE A 115 3.04 -11.00 11.72
CA PHE A 115 3.07 -9.70 12.37
C PHE A 115 3.84 -8.69 11.51
N GLY A 116 3.33 -7.47 11.44
CA GLY A 116 3.98 -6.37 10.75
C GLY A 116 3.36 -5.02 11.07
N ILE A 117 3.80 -4.00 10.33
CA ILE A 117 3.31 -2.62 10.48
C ILE A 117 3.50 -1.83 9.18
N GLY A 118 2.58 -0.90 8.89
CA GLY A 118 2.69 0.02 7.77
C GLY A 118 3.40 1.32 8.11
N LEU A 119 4.23 1.81 7.18
CA LEU A 119 4.82 3.15 7.21
C LEU A 119 4.22 4.02 6.10
N VAL A 120 3.91 5.28 6.41
CA VAL A 120 3.48 6.28 5.41
C VAL A 120 4.65 7.01 4.73
N ALA A 121 5.85 6.44 4.83
CA ALA A 121 7.09 6.97 4.29
C ALA A 121 7.99 5.81 3.83
N PRO A 122 9.12 6.09 3.15
CA PRO A 122 10.09 5.06 2.82
C PRO A 122 10.62 4.27 4.02
N GLY A 123 10.69 4.90 5.20
CA GLY A 123 11.17 4.29 6.43
C GLY A 123 12.60 4.69 6.76
N ASP A 124 12.81 5.28 7.92
CA ASP A 124 14.14 5.59 8.44
C ASP A 124 14.67 4.52 9.41
N GLN A 125 15.90 4.71 9.90
CA GLN A 125 16.54 3.83 10.89
C GLN A 125 15.68 3.62 12.15
N GLN A 126 15.07 4.69 12.68
CA GLN A 126 14.29 4.63 13.93
C GLN A 126 12.98 3.87 13.72
N GLN A 127 12.26 4.18 12.64
CA GLN A 127 11.03 3.49 12.26
C GLN A 127 11.27 2.00 12.03
N LEU A 128 12.36 1.65 11.33
CA LEU A 128 12.69 0.26 11.06
C LEU A 128 13.17 -0.49 12.32
N ASP A 129 13.85 0.17 13.25
CA ASP A 129 14.19 -0.42 14.56
C ASP A 129 12.93 -0.72 15.39
N LEU A 130 11.94 0.18 15.38
CA LEU A 130 10.64 -0.04 16.01
C LEU A 130 9.86 -1.16 15.31
N ALA A 131 9.80 -1.15 13.98
CA ALA A 131 9.15 -2.21 13.21
C ALA A 131 9.74 -3.59 13.52
N ALA A 132 11.08 -3.69 13.59
CA ALA A 132 11.75 -4.96 13.92
C ALA A 132 11.47 -5.41 15.35
N ASN A 133 11.44 -4.48 16.31
CA ASN A 133 11.12 -4.81 17.69
C ASN A 133 9.67 -5.28 17.87
N LEU A 134 8.74 -4.67 17.12
CA LEU A 134 7.32 -5.04 17.08
C LEU A 134 7.10 -6.41 16.41
N ALA A 135 7.54 -6.53 15.15
CA ALA A 135 7.20 -7.63 14.26
C ALA A 135 8.11 -8.84 14.40
N GLY A 136 9.36 -8.66 14.84
CA GLY A 136 10.35 -9.74 14.94
C GLY A 136 10.85 -10.24 13.60
N LYS A 137 11.73 -11.24 13.64
CA LYS A 137 12.32 -11.88 12.46
C LYS A 137 11.23 -12.44 11.53
N HIS A 138 11.38 -12.26 10.22
CA HIS A 138 10.40 -12.62 9.18
C HIS A 138 9.10 -11.82 9.21
N GLY A 139 8.94 -10.87 10.14
CA GLY A 139 7.79 -9.97 10.17
C GLY A 139 7.81 -8.99 9.00
N GLY A 140 6.65 -8.43 8.68
CA GLY A 140 6.47 -7.52 7.55
C GLY A 140 6.62 -6.04 7.92
N VAL A 141 7.10 -5.24 6.97
CA VAL A 141 6.98 -3.79 7.03
C VAL A 141 6.55 -3.24 5.67
N ARG A 142 5.47 -2.44 5.65
CA ARG A 142 5.07 -1.73 4.44
C ARG A 142 5.85 -0.44 4.31
N LEU A 143 6.58 -0.27 3.21
CA LEU A 143 7.33 0.94 2.89
C LEU A 143 6.57 1.70 1.80
N THR A 144 6.33 2.99 2.00
CA THR A 144 5.58 3.79 1.03
C THR A 144 6.53 4.61 0.17
N PHE A 145 6.58 4.28 -1.12
CA PHE A 145 7.42 4.91 -2.13
C PHE A 145 6.53 5.68 -3.11
N ALA A 146 6.30 6.96 -2.80
CA ALA A 146 5.54 7.87 -3.65
C ALA A 146 6.44 8.57 -4.66
N GLY A 147 6.01 8.67 -5.91
CA GLY A 147 6.72 9.41 -6.95
C GLY A 147 7.10 8.60 -8.19
N ILE A 148 6.53 7.41 -8.37
CA ILE A 148 6.77 6.66 -9.60
C ILE A 148 6.04 7.32 -10.77
N THR A 149 6.79 7.57 -11.84
CA THR A 149 6.31 8.14 -13.11
C THR A 149 6.88 7.33 -14.25
N LYS A 150 6.30 7.42 -15.45
CA LYS A 150 6.78 6.67 -16.64
C LYS A 150 8.21 7.00 -17.08
N ASP A 151 8.78 8.11 -16.60
CA ASP A 151 10.16 8.54 -16.90
C ASP A 151 11.18 8.03 -15.86
N MET A 152 10.74 7.26 -14.87
CA MET A 152 11.61 6.74 -13.81
C MET A 152 12.33 5.47 -14.27
N HIS A 153 13.67 5.44 -14.11
CA HIS A 153 14.53 4.32 -14.55
C HIS A 153 15.31 3.65 -13.42
N ALA A 154 15.12 4.10 -12.18
CA ALA A 154 15.73 3.51 -10.99
C ALA A 154 15.06 4.08 -9.73
N ALA A 155 15.05 3.31 -8.66
CA ALA A 155 14.73 3.75 -7.31
C ALA A 155 15.70 4.83 -6.84
N SER A 156 15.20 5.75 -6.01
CA SER A 156 16.04 6.71 -5.29
C SER A 156 16.98 5.99 -4.31
N ASP A 157 18.07 6.65 -3.91
CA ASP A 157 18.99 6.07 -2.93
C ASP A 157 18.36 5.91 -1.55
N GLU A 158 17.40 6.78 -1.20
CA GLU A 158 16.57 6.65 0.00
C GLU A 158 15.77 5.33 -0.01
N TRP A 159 15.08 5.02 -1.10
CA TRP A 159 14.28 3.79 -1.19
C TRP A 159 15.16 2.55 -1.15
N LYS A 160 16.32 2.59 -1.84
CA LYS A 160 17.30 1.50 -1.76
C LYS A 160 17.79 1.32 -0.31
N GLN A 161 18.12 2.42 0.38
CA GLN A 161 18.56 2.37 1.76
C GLN A 161 17.48 1.78 2.68
N ALA A 162 16.21 2.20 2.53
CA ALA A 162 15.11 1.68 3.33
C ALA A 162 14.90 0.17 3.13
N VAL A 163 14.92 -0.32 1.89
CA VAL A 163 14.83 -1.76 1.60
C VAL A 163 16.03 -2.53 2.19
N GLN A 164 17.24 -1.99 2.06
CA GLN A 164 18.43 -2.62 2.66
C GLN A 164 18.32 -2.71 4.18
N LEU A 165 17.95 -1.60 4.84
CA LEU A 165 17.76 -1.55 6.28
C LEU A 165 16.67 -2.50 6.78
N THR A 166 15.63 -2.70 5.97
CA THR A 166 14.59 -3.70 6.24
C THR A 166 15.18 -5.11 6.26
N TYR A 167 15.94 -5.47 5.23
CA TYR A 167 16.62 -6.77 5.19
C TYR A 167 17.66 -6.95 6.30
N ASP A 168 18.40 -5.91 6.67
CA ASP A 168 19.41 -5.96 7.74
C ASP A 168 18.80 -6.31 9.12
N ARG A 169 17.48 -6.13 9.27
CA ARG A 169 16.70 -6.45 10.48
C ARG A 169 15.96 -7.77 10.38
N ASP A 170 16.23 -8.57 9.34
CA ASP A 170 15.45 -9.75 9.01
C ASP A 170 13.94 -9.45 8.95
N LEU A 171 13.56 -8.35 8.31
CA LEU A 171 12.16 -8.02 7.99
C LEU A 171 11.87 -8.23 6.50
N VAL A 172 10.60 -8.48 6.18
CA VAL A 172 10.11 -8.60 4.80
C VAL A 172 9.65 -7.24 4.31
N PRO A 173 10.25 -6.67 3.25
CA PRO A 173 9.77 -5.43 2.65
C PRO A 173 8.52 -5.67 1.79
N TYR A 174 7.47 -4.92 2.10
CA TYR A 174 6.27 -4.75 1.28
C TYR A 174 6.29 -3.32 0.73
N VAL A 175 6.73 -3.13 -0.52
CA VAL A 175 6.90 -1.79 -1.11
C VAL A 175 5.65 -1.37 -1.86
N ARG A 176 5.01 -0.30 -1.39
CA ARG A 176 3.94 0.37 -2.14
C ARG A 176 4.55 1.38 -3.09
N LEU A 177 4.40 1.14 -4.39
CA LEU A 177 4.82 2.05 -5.44
C LEU A 177 3.59 2.76 -6.01
N GLY A 178 3.57 4.09 -5.89
CA GLY A 178 2.48 4.93 -6.37
C GLY A 178 2.98 6.28 -6.89
N PRO A 179 2.07 7.11 -7.43
CA PRO A 179 2.38 8.44 -7.94
C PRO A 179 2.94 9.36 -6.84
N PRO A 180 3.42 10.57 -7.18
CA PRO A 180 3.71 11.59 -6.18
C PRO A 180 2.53 11.78 -5.21
N TRP A 181 2.81 12.10 -3.95
CA TRP A 181 1.76 12.35 -2.96
C TRP A 181 0.77 13.43 -3.43
N GLY A 182 -0.52 13.13 -3.30
CA GLY A 182 -1.60 14.00 -3.75
C GLY A 182 -1.83 14.02 -5.26
N ASP A 183 -1.03 13.30 -6.05
CA ASP A 183 -1.25 13.19 -7.49
C ASP A 183 -2.18 12.01 -7.82
N ARG A 184 -3.44 12.36 -8.07
CA ARG A 184 -4.50 11.42 -8.50
C ARG A 184 -4.56 11.18 -10.01
N ARG A 185 -3.64 11.75 -10.80
CA ARG A 185 -3.66 11.70 -12.28
C ARG A 185 -2.92 10.48 -12.85
N VAL A 186 -3.03 9.33 -12.20
CA VAL A 186 -2.34 8.09 -12.63
C VAL A 186 -2.75 7.65 -14.03
N ARG A 187 -4.02 7.88 -14.43
CA ARG A 187 -4.51 7.60 -15.79
C ARG A 187 -3.66 8.26 -16.88
N ASN A 188 -3.03 9.41 -16.60
CA ASN A 188 -2.22 10.16 -17.56
C ASN A 188 -0.85 9.51 -17.82
N GLN A 189 -0.52 8.47 -17.06
CA GLN A 189 0.67 7.64 -17.31
C GLN A 189 0.42 6.61 -18.43
N SER A 190 -0.81 6.47 -18.93
CA SER A 190 -1.14 5.64 -20.10
C SER A 190 -0.39 6.08 -21.36
N ASP A 191 -0.05 5.11 -22.19
CA ASP A 191 0.56 5.28 -23.51
C ASP A 191 -0.48 5.58 -24.60
N ASP A 192 -1.77 5.39 -24.31
CA ASP A 192 -2.87 5.69 -25.22
C ASP A 192 -3.98 6.52 -24.57
N GLY A 193 -4.80 7.16 -25.41
CA GLY A 193 -5.94 7.96 -24.96
C GLY A 193 -7.17 7.14 -24.55
N ALA A 194 -7.09 5.80 -24.67
CA ALA A 194 -8.13 4.90 -24.17
C ALA A 194 -7.85 4.46 -22.74
N HIS A 195 -6.65 4.76 -22.21
CA HIS A 195 -6.20 4.34 -20.89
C HIS A 195 -6.21 2.81 -20.72
N ALA A 196 -5.79 2.11 -21.77
CA ALA A 196 -5.79 0.65 -21.84
C ALA A 196 -4.39 0.04 -22.04
N ASN A 197 -3.35 0.89 -22.12
CA ASN A 197 -1.96 0.45 -22.28
C ASN A 197 -1.05 1.32 -21.42
N TYR A 198 -0.31 0.70 -20.52
CA TYR A 198 0.61 1.33 -19.57
C TYR A 198 2.03 0.80 -19.70
N ALA A 199 2.42 0.24 -20.85
CA ALA A 199 3.72 -0.39 -21.05
C ALA A 199 4.92 0.47 -20.62
N ALA A 200 4.95 1.78 -20.91
CA ALA A 200 6.04 2.65 -20.48
C ALA A 200 6.04 2.84 -18.96
N TYR A 201 4.87 2.99 -18.34
CA TYR A 201 4.74 3.11 -16.90
C TYR A 201 5.11 1.80 -16.19
N ALA A 202 4.67 0.66 -16.72
CA ALA A 202 5.04 -0.67 -16.27
C ALA A 202 6.56 -0.93 -16.36
N GLN A 203 7.21 -0.45 -17.43
CA GLN A 203 8.67 -0.51 -17.51
C GLN A 203 9.33 0.32 -16.41
N ALA A 204 8.78 1.49 -16.06
CA ALA A 204 9.29 2.29 -14.95
C ALA A 204 9.16 1.58 -13.58
N TYR A 205 8.07 0.83 -13.36
CA TYR A 205 7.95 -0.10 -12.22
C TYR A 205 9.06 -1.15 -12.24
N ALA A 206 9.25 -1.83 -13.38
CA ALA A 206 10.27 -2.86 -13.52
C ALA A 206 11.70 -2.33 -13.30
N ASP A 207 12.05 -1.20 -13.90
CA ASP A 207 13.36 -0.54 -13.74
C ASP A 207 13.61 -0.14 -12.28
N THR A 208 12.59 0.46 -11.65
CA THR A 208 12.63 0.85 -10.24
C THR A 208 12.85 -0.37 -9.35
N VAL A 209 12.04 -1.42 -9.49
CA VAL A 209 12.14 -2.63 -8.67
C VAL A 209 13.44 -3.37 -8.93
N ALA A 210 13.91 -3.48 -10.18
CA ALA A 210 15.19 -4.10 -10.52
C ALA A 210 16.38 -3.43 -9.82
N SER A 211 16.29 -2.12 -9.58
CA SER A 211 17.35 -1.35 -8.93
C SER A 211 17.34 -1.38 -7.40
N LEU A 212 16.26 -1.85 -6.76
CA LEU A 212 16.20 -2.00 -5.30
C LEU A 212 17.16 -3.14 -4.85
N PRO A 213 17.67 -3.11 -3.60
CA PRO A 213 18.37 -4.27 -3.03
C PRO A 213 17.48 -5.51 -3.02
N LYS A 214 18.12 -6.68 -3.08
CA LYS A 214 17.49 -8.00 -2.94
C LYS A 214 18.32 -8.84 -2.00
N ARG A 215 17.66 -9.72 -1.25
CA ARG A 215 18.33 -10.68 -0.36
C ARG A 215 18.02 -12.10 -0.81
N GLU A 216 19.03 -12.96 -0.84
CA GLU A 216 18.87 -14.36 -1.23
C GLU A 216 17.91 -15.08 -0.28
N GLY A 217 16.98 -15.87 -0.84
CA GLY A 217 15.93 -16.56 -0.08
C GLY A 217 14.91 -15.64 0.60
N TRP A 218 14.87 -14.34 0.29
CA TRP A 218 13.91 -13.39 0.87
C TRP A 218 13.02 -12.75 -0.20
N PRO A 219 11.70 -12.65 0.05
CA PRO A 219 10.81 -12.00 -0.90
C PRO A 219 10.94 -10.48 -0.86
N LEU A 220 10.48 -9.86 -1.94
CA LEU A 220 10.15 -8.44 -2.06
C LEU A 220 8.74 -8.35 -2.61
N TYR A 221 7.79 -7.94 -1.78
CA TYR A 221 6.41 -7.75 -2.20
C TYR A 221 6.25 -6.34 -2.78
N VAL A 222 5.65 -6.23 -3.95
CA VAL A 222 5.40 -4.97 -4.66
C VAL A 222 3.88 -4.78 -4.73
N GLU A 223 3.39 -3.79 -4.00
CA GLU A 223 2.02 -3.32 -4.04
C GLU A 223 1.89 -2.21 -5.09
N VAL A 224 1.03 -2.44 -6.08
CA VAL A 224 0.87 -1.57 -7.24
C VAL A 224 -0.26 -0.58 -7.00
N HIS A 225 0.13 0.66 -6.66
CA HIS A 225 -0.74 1.79 -6.34
C HIS A 225 -1.45 1.66 -4.97
N ASN A 226 -2.41 2.54 -4.68
CA ASN A 226 -3.20 2.59 -3.45
C ASN A 226 -4.65 2.95 -3.77
N GLU A 227 -5.62 2.23 -3.21
CA GLU A 227 -7.08 2.52 -3.23
C GLU A 227 -7.62 3.17 -4.53
N PRO A 228 -7.37 2.58 -5.71
CA PRO A 228 -7.78 3.16 -7.01
C PRO A 228 -9.30 3.29 -7.17
N ASN A 229 -10.09 2.76 -6.24
CA ASN A 229 -11.54 2.92 -6.17
C ASN A 229 -12.00 4.20 -5.45
N LEU A 230 -11.06 5.10 -5.11
CA LEU A 230 -11.33 6.40 -4.50
C LEU A 230 -10.84 7.56 -5.40
N CYS A 231 -11.62 8.64 -5.43
CA CYS A 231 -11.37 9.77 -6.35
C CYS A 231 -10.12 10.59 -6.02
N TYR A 232 -9.54 10.43 -4.82
CA TYR A 232 -8.26 11.07 -4.46
C TYR A 232 -7.04 10.22 -4.85
N GLU A 233 -7.23 8.98 -5.30
CA GLU A 233 -6.17 8.10 -5.80
C GLU A 233 -6.25 7.89 -7.32
N TRP A 234 -7.46 8.01 -7.89
CA TRP A 234 -7.70 7.84 -9.32
C TRP A 234 -8.78 8.82 -9.82
N ALA A 235 -8.39 9.79 -10.65
CA ALA A 235 -9.32 10.77 -11.21
C ALA A 235 -9.00 11.15 -12.66
N CYS A 236 -10.00 11.75 -13.32
CA CYS A 236 -9.91 12.35 -14.65
C CYS A 236 -9.59 13.84 -14.61
N ASP A 237 -9.04 14.36 -15.71
CA ASP A 237 -8.80 15.80 -15.90
C ASP A 237 -10.00 16.47 -16.58
N ALA A 238 -10.16 17.78 -16.36
CA ALA A 238 -11.22 18.55 -17.00
C ALA A 238 -11.09 18.49 -18.53
N GLY A 239 -12.19 18.13 -19.20
CA GLY A 239 -12.22 18.01 -20.66
C GLY A 239 -11.81 16.64 -21.20
N ASP A 240 -11.49 15.68 -20.33
CA ASP A 240 -11.55 14.27 -20.70
C ASP A 240 -12.93 13.97 -21.28
N GLN A 241 -13.02 13.14 -22.32
CA GLN A 241 -14.25 12.88 -23.11
C GLN A 241 -15.39 12.20 -22.31
N ASN A 242 -15.25 12.14 -21.00
CA ASN A 242 -16.27 11.78 -20.04
C ASN A 242 -17.18 13.00 -19.85
N ASP A 243 -18.48 12.82 -19.61
CA ASP A 243 -19.46 13.91 -19.49
C ASP A 243 -19.27 14.78 -18.20
N GLY A 244 -18.03 15.10 -17.84
CA GLY A 244 -17.60 15.72 -16.59
C GLY A 244 -17.31 14.74 -15.46
N TRP A 245 -17.56 13.44 -15.64
CA TRP A 245 -17.48 12.44 -14.58
C TRP A 245 -16.88 11.11 -15.05
N LEU A 246 -15.89 10.58 -14.32
CA LEU A 246 -15.33 9.24 -14.51
C LEU A 246 -16.12 8.23 -13.69
N GLY A 247 -16.85 7.34 -14.37
CA GLY A 247 -17.56 6.24 -13.73
C GLY A 247 -16.63 5.13 -13.26
N TYR A 248 -17.01 4.45 -12.16
CA TYR A 248 -16.17 3.44 -11.52
C TYR A 248 -15.80 2.27 -12.43
N GLN A 249 -16.66 1.87 -13.38
CA GLN A 249 -16.33 0.78 -14.29
C GLN A 249 -15.19 1.16 -15.24
N VAL A 250 -15.11 2.43 -15.61
CA VAL A 250 -14.01 2.94 -16.43
C VAL A 250 -12.74 2.98 -15.59
N ALA A 251 -12.77 3.59 -14.40
CA ALA A 251 -11.62 3.62 -13.50
C ALA A 251 -11.09 2.20 -13.17
N ALA A 252 -12.00 1.26 -12.89
CA ALA A 252 -11.66 -0.15 -12.65
C ALA A 252 -11.03 -0.83 -13.86
N ALA A 253 -11.52 -0.56 -15.07
CA ALA A 253 -10.92 -1.07 -16.30
C ALA A 253 -9.51 -0.52 -16.52
N GLU A 254 -9.34 0.80 -16.38
CA GLU A 254 -8.04 1.47 -16.53
C GLU A 254 -7.01 0.93 -15.51
N TYR A 255 -7.41 0.80 -14.24
CA TYR A 255 -6.56 0.22 -13.21
C TYR A 255 -6.23 -1.25 -13.50
N ALA A 256 -7.19 -2.04 -13.99
CA ALA A 256 -6.96 -3.44 -14.35
C ALA A 256 -5.93 -3.59 -15.47
N HIS A 257 -5.99 -2.75 -16.51
CA HIS A 257 -4.99 -2.72 -17.58
C HIS A 257 -3.62 -2.31 -17.05
N MET A 258 -3.56 -1.25 -16.23
CA MET A 258 -2.31 -0.81 -15.59
C MET A 258 -1.68 -1.92 -14.75
N LEU A 259 -2.47 -2.56 -13.88
CA LEU A 259 -2.01 -3.63 -13.00
C LEU A 259 -1.53 -4.86 -13.79
N ALA A 260 -2.23 -5.22 -14.88
CA ALA A 260 -1.83 -6.31 -15.75
C ALA A 260 -0.47 -6.05 -16.42
N ASP A 261 -0.26 -4.84 -16.97
CA ASP A 261 1.00 -4.46 -17.62
C ASP A 261 2.15 -4.41 -16.61
N VAL A 262 1.93 -3.82 -15.43
CA VAL A 262 2.92 -3.75 -14.34
C VAL A 262 3.30 -5.16 -13.87
N ALA A 263 2.33 -6.04 -13.66
CA ALA A 263 2.60 -7.42 -13.25
C ALA A 263 3.43 -8.17 -14.30
N ASP A 264 3.08 -8.06 -15.59
CA ASP A 264 3.85 -8.68 -16.67
C ASP A 264 5.29 -8.14 -16.74
N ALA A 265 5.48 -6.83 -16.56
CA ALA A 265 6.81 -6.22 -16.57
C ALA A 265 7.66 -6.67 -15.37
N LEU A 266 7.08 -6.75 -14.17
CA LEU A 266 7.76 -7.20 -12.96
C LEU A 266 8.12 -8.69 -13.02
N HIS A 267 7.20 -9.55 -13.46
CA HIS A 267 7.49 -10.97 -13.69
C HIS A 267 8.50 -11.17 -14.83
N GLY A 268 8.50 -10.30 -15.83
CA GLY A 268 9.48 -10.26 -16.92
C GLY A 268 10.92 -10.06 -16.48
N LEU A 269 11.17 -9.57 -15.25
CA LEU A 269 12.51 -9.49 -14.65
C LEU A 269 13.10 -10.89 -14.36
N GLY A 270 12.25 -11.92 -14.25
CA GLY A 270 12.68 -13.31 -14.04
C GLY A 270 13.26 -13.60 -12.65
N ASP A 271 13.02 -12.72 -11.67
CA ASP A 271 13.46 -12.89 -10.28
C ASP A 271 12.30 -13.37 -9.41
N ALA A 272 12.32 -14.65 -9.02
CA ALA A 272 11.25 -15.30 -8.27
C ALA A 272 11.00 -14.71 -6.86
N ARG A 273 11.92 -13.86 -6.36
CA ARG A 273 11.77 -13.15 -5.09
C ARG A 273 10.77 -12.00 -5.19
N ILE A 274 10.56 -11.45 -6.38
CA ILE A 274 9.62 -10.35 -6.60
C ILE A 274 8.20 -10.93 -6.63
N LYS A 275 7.36 -10.46 -5.71
CA LYS A 275 5.95 -10.85 -5.59
C LYS A 275 5.07 -9.65 -5.90
N VAL A 276 4.12 -9.78 -6.82
CA VAL A 276 3.25 -8.68 -7.26
C VAL A 276 1.89 -8.79 -6.59
N MET A 277 1.38 -7.67 -6.10
CA MET A 277 0.05 -7.52 -5.52
C MET A 277 -0.68 -6.35 -6.17
N ASN A 278 -2.02 -6.37 -6.14
CA ASN A 278 -2.81 -5.16 -6.35
C ASN A 278 -2.47 -4.11 -5.28
N GLY A 279 -2.87 -2.87 -5.51
CA GLY A 279 -3.03 -1.86 -4.48
C GLY A 279 -4.24 -2.20 -3.66
N GLY A 280 -4.14 -2.12 -2.34
CA GLY A 280 -5.28 -2.42 -1.48
C GLY A 280 -6.48 -1.55 -1.84
N LEU A 281 -7.65 -2.17 -1.98
CA LEU A 281 -8.88 -1.46 -2.30
C LEU A 281 -9.54 -0.98 -1.01
N ALA A 282 -10.02 0.26 -1.00
CA ALA A 282 -10.86 0.72 0.09
C ALA A 282 -12.15 -0.13 0.12
N PRO A 283 -12.65 -0.58 1.28
CA PRO A 283 -13.82 -1.46 1.31
C PRO A 283 -15.07 -0.81 0.68
N GLY A 284 -15.23 0.50 0.87
CA GLY A 284 -16.19 1.33 0.16
C GLY A 284 -15.51 2.13 -0.96
N GLY A 285 -16.23 2.42 -2.04
CA GLY A 285 -15.73 3.18 -3.18
C GLY A 285 -16.73 4.16 -3.76
N THR A 286 -16.30 4.86 -4.81
CA THR A 286 -17.12 5.84 -5.51
C THR A 286 -17.78 5.23 -6.76
N VAL A 287 -19.03 5.60 -7.01
CA VAL A 287 -19.74 5.36 -8.26
C VAL A 287 -19.12 6.19 -9.39
N SER A 288 -18.77 7.45 -9.10
CA SER A 288 -18.15 8.35 -10.07
C SER A 288 -17.32 9.45 -9.40
N CYS A 289 -16.35 9.98 -10.16
CA CYS A 289 -15.46 11.07 -9.76
C CYS A 289 -15.59 12.25 -10.74
N GLU A 290 -15.64 13.48 -10.24
CA GLU A 290 -15.68 14.68 -11.05
C GLU A 290 -14.35 14.91 -11.77
N CYS A 291 -14.38 15.17 -13.07
CA CYS A 291 -13.19 15.43 -13.87
C CYS A 291 -12.65 16.84 -13.65
N GLY A 292 -11.42 16.92 -13.14
CA GLY A 292 -10.74 18.17 -12.80
C GLY A 292 -11.30 18.90 -11.56
N GLY A 293 -12.21 18.26 -10.82
CA GLY A 293 -12.79 18.77 -9.57
C GLY A 293 -12.73 17.72 -8.46
N ASP A 294 -13.12 18.10 -7.25
CA ASP A 294 -13.03 17.23 -6.07
C ASP A 294 -14.38 16.56 -5.73
N GLY A 295 -15.41 16.75 -6.57
CA GLY A 295 -16.70 16.08 -6.42
C GLY A 295 -16.61 14.56 -6.65
N TYR A 296 -17.45 13.82 -5.91
CA TYR A 296 -17.60 12.38 -6.08
C TYR A 296 -19.01 11.91 -5.69
N GLU A 297 -19.41 10.75 -6.19
CA GLU A 297 -20.63 10.04 -5.79
C GLU A 297 -20.22 8.74 -5.08
N ALA A 298 -20.46 8.62 -3.77
CA ALA A 298 -20.22 7.36 -3.04
C ALA A 298 -21.30 6.32 -3.37
N GLY A 299 -20.98 5.02 -3.33
CA GLY A 299 -22.03 4.01 -3.34
C GLY A 299 -21.69 2.60 -3.80
N ILE A 300 -20.45 2.31 -4.19
CA ILE A 300 -20.02 0.94 -4.50
C ILE A 300 -19.18 0.36 -3.35
N THR A 301 -18.97 -0.95 -3.38
CA THR A 301 -17.95 -1.60 -2.57
C THR A 301 -16.77 -2.03 -3.43
N SER A 302 -15.67 -2.49 -2.82
CA SER A 302 -14.56 -3.08 -3.56
C SER A 302 -15.00 -4.30 -4.41
N ILE A 303 -16.09 -4.99 -4.07
CA ILE A 303 -16.59 -6.15 -4.83
C ILE A 303 -17.05 -5.76 -6.22
N GLU A 304 -17.86 -4.70 -6.36
CA GLU A 304 -18.30 -4.23 -7.66
C GLU A 304 -17.11 -3.71 -8.49
N TYR A 305 -16.13 -3.07 -7.84
CA TYR A 305 -14.91 -2.60 -8.49
C TYR A 305 -14.07 -3.77 -9.02
N ILE A 306 -13.83 -4.81 -8.22
CA ILE A 306 -13.13 -6.04 -8.62
C ILE A 306 -13.83 -6.71 -9.81
N GLN A 307 -15.16 -6.82 -9.78
CA GLN A 307 -15.92 -7.41 -10.87
C GLN A 307 -15.76 -6.61 -12.18
N ALA A 308 -15.69 -5.28 -12.10
CA ALA A 308 -15.41 -4.43 -13.25
C ALA A 308 -13.96 -4.58 -13.75
N MET A 309 -12.98 -4.68 -12.84
CA MET A 309 -11.58 -4.98 -13.19
C MET A 309 -11.48 -6.29 -13.98
N LEU A 310 -12.11 -7.37 -13.48
CA LEU A 310 -12.08 -8.67 -14.15
C LEU A 310 -12.89 -8.72 -15.45
N ALA A 311 -13.88 -7.85 -15.60
CA ALA A 311 -14.60 -7.72 -16.87
C ALA A 311 -13.70 -7.10 -17.95
N ALA A 312 -12.82 -6.17 -17.58
CA ALA A 312 -11.84 -5.56 -18.48
C ALA A 312 -10.64 -6.49 -18.73
N GLU A 313 -10.10 -7.12 -17.67
CA GLU A 313 -8.97 -8.04 -17.73
C GLU A 313 -9.29 -9.39 -17.06
N PRO A 314 -9.92 -10.34 -17.79
CA PRO A 314 -10.32 -11.64 -17.23
C PRO A 314 -9.17 -12.51 -16.72
N GLY A 315 -7.94 -12.24 -17.17
CA GLY A 315 -6.74 -12.97 -16.76
C GLY A 315 -6.03 -12.36 -15.55
N LEU A 316 -6.51 -11.23 -15.01
CA LEU A 316 -5.79 -10.42 -14.03
C LEU A 316 -5.40 -11.21 -12.77
N ALA A 317 -6.32 -12.00 -12.21
CA ALA A 317 -6.04 -12.77 -10.99
C ALA A 317 -4.87 -13.75 -11.15
N GLY A 318 -4.63 -14.26 -12.36
CA GLY A 318 -3.51 -15.16 -12.65
C GLY A 318 -2.14 -14.46 -12.77
N LYS A 319 -2.12 -13.13 -12.71
CA LYS A 319 -0.91 -12.30 -12.75
C LYS A 319 -0.44 -11.84 -11.37
N LEU A 320 -1.19 -12.14 -10.31
CA LEU A 320 -0.89 -11.70 -8.95
C LEU A 320 -0.31 -12.85 -8.14
N ASP A 321 0.68 -12.56 -7.29
CA ASP A 321 1.28 -13.52 -6.37
C ASP A 321 0.56 -13.53 -5.01
N ALA A 322 -0.03 -12.39 -4.63
CA ALA A 322 -0.83 -12.22 -3.44
C ALA A 322 -1.88 -11.11 -3.65
N TRP A 323 -2.89 -11.06 -2.78
CA TRP A 323 -3.95 -10.07 -2.78
C TRP A 323 -3.74 -9.07 -1.63
N ALA A 324 -3.62 -7.79 -1.95
CA ALA A 324 -3.61 -6.70 -0.97
C ALA A 324 -5.04 -6.30 -0.61
N SER A 325 -5.34 -6.22 0.68
CA SER A 325 -6.66 -5.82 1.19
C SER A 325 -6.55 -4.74 2.25
N HIS A 326 -7.48 -3.79 2.24
CA HIS A 326 -7.67 -2.79 3.29
C HIS A 326 -8.91 -3.11 4.14
N SER A 327 -9.00 -4.34 4.66
CA SER A 327 -10.14 -4.77 5.49
C SER A 327 -10.09 -4.08 6.87
N TYR A 328 -10.59 -2.86 6.92
CA TYR A 328 -10.77 -2.08 8.15
C TYR A 328 -11.93 -2.64 8.99
N PRO A 329 -11.88 -2.47 10.32
CA PRO A 329 -13.00 -2.81 11.20
C PRO A 329 -14.24 -2.01 10.83
N ALA A 330 -15.34 -2.71 10.54
CA ALA A 330 -16.57 -2.09 10.08
C ALA A 330 -17.78 -2.92 10.49
N GLU A 331 -18.91 -2.26 10.78
CA GLU A 331 -20.18 -2.95 11.07
C GLU A 331 -20.82 -3.55 9.81
N GLY A 332 -20.54 -2.96 8.64
CA GLY A 332 -21.06 -3.36 7.34
C GLY A 332 -19.99 -3.66 6.31
N LYS A 333 -20.43 -4.16 5.16
CA LYS A 333 -19.57 -4.39 3.99
C LYS A 333 -19.34 -3.06 3.28
N GLY A 334 -18.15 -2.48 3.46
CA GLY A 334 -17.77 -1.21 2.83
C GLY A 334 -18.25 0.07 3.52
N TRP A 335 -18.79 -0.02 4.74
CA TRP A 335 -19.30 1.15 5.48
C TRP A 335 -19.32 0.93 6.99
N GLY A 336 -19.42 2.02 7.75
CA GLY A 336 -19.56 1.99 9.22
C GLY A 336 -18.25 1.60 9.91
N PHE A 337 -17.16 2.27 9.51
CA PHE A 337 -15.80 1.97 9.94
C PHE A 337 -15.52 2.32 11.41
N PHE A 338 -14.42 1.76 11.92
CA PHE A 338 -13.81 2.05 13.23
C PHE A 338 -14.69 1.71 14.43
N VAL A 339 -15.66 0.81 14.25
CA VAL A 339 -16.47 0.26 15.34
C VAL A 339 -15.66 -0.63 16.26
N ALA A 340 -16.10 -0.75 17.52
CA ALA A 340 -15.40 -1.54 18.53
C ALA A 340 -15.32 -3.04 18.16
N TYR A 341 -14.24 -3.70 18.60
CA TYR A 341 -14.15 -5.16 18.59
C TYR A 341 -14.32 -5.72 20.01
N ASP A 342 -15.56 -6.02 20.38
CA ASP A 342 -15.95 -6.50 21.71
C ASP A 342 -15.92 -8.04 21.85
N GLY A 343 -15.31 -8.75 20.89
CA GLY A 343 -15.07 -10.20 20.95
C GLY A 343 -15.50 -10.93 19.67
N VAL A 344 -15.61 -12.26 19.75
CA VAL A 344 -16.07 -13.10 18.63
C VAL A 344 -17.49 -12.69 18.22
N ASN A 345 -17.70 -12.47 16.93
CA ASN A 345 -18.90 -11.87 16.32
C ASN A 345 -19.16 -10.41 16.77
N GLY A 346 -18.11 -9.72 17.23
CA GLY A 346 -18.17 -8.30 17.54
C GLY A 346 -18.43 -7.44 16.30
N GLN A 347 -18.82 -6.20 16.51
CA GLN A 347 -19.29 -5.30 15.44
C GLN A 347 -18.29 -5.16 14.29
N ALA A 348 -17.00 -5.06 14.61
CA ALA A 348 -15.93 -4.92 13.64
C ALA A 348 -15.65 -6.17 12.78
N GLN A 349 -16.16 -7.35 13.15
CA GLN A 349 -15.80 -8.59 12.47
C GLN A 349 -16.21 -8.58 10.99
N THR A 350 -17.35 -7.98 10.65
CA THR A 350 -17.82 -7.89 9.25
C THR A 350 -16.77 -7.25 8.36
N GLY A 351 -16.21 -6.11 8.79
CA GLY A 351 -15.13 -5.44 8.07
C GLY A 351 -13.81 -6.20 8.08
N LEU A 352 -13.41 -6.79 9.20
CA LEU A 352 -12.11 -7.47 9.32
C LEU A 352 -11.99 -8.76 8.48
N VAL A 353 -13.10 -9.43 8.17
CA VAL A 353 -13.13 -10.62 7.29
C VAL A 353 -13.45 -10.27 5.83
N TYR A 354 -13.56 -8.99 5.51
CA TYR A 354 -14.06 -8.54 4.21
C TYR A 354 -13.19 -8.95 3.02
N TYR A 355 -11.88 -9.15 3.23
CA TYR A 355 -10.98 -9.77 2.26
C TYR A 355 -11.49 -11.11 1.71
N GLN A 356 -12.31 -11.86 2.47
CA GLN A 356 -12.90 -13.11 2.00
C GLN A 356 -13.93 -12.88 0.90
N ASP A 357 -14.68 -11.78 0.97
CA ASP A 357 -15.59 -11.36 -0.11
C ASP A 357 -14.77 -10.92 -1.33
N GLU A 358 -13.65 -10.23 -1.12
CA GLU A 358 -12.73 -9.84 -2.20
C GLU A 358 -12.15 -11.07 -2.90
N LEU A 359 -11.64 -12.05 -2.13
CA LEU A 359 -11.16 -13.33 -2.67
C LEU A 359 -12.25 -14.07 -3.47
N ALA A 360 -13.49 -14.05 -2.98
CA ALA A 360 -14.63 -14.62 -3.69
C ALA A 360 -14.93 -13.87 -4.99
N ALA A 361 -14.79 -12.55 -4.99
CA ALA A 361 -15.01 -11.70 -6.17
C ALA A 361 -13.91 -11.87 -7.23
N ILE A 362 -12.64 -11.99 -6.83
CA ILE A 362 -11.54 -12.25 -7.77
C ILE A 362 -11.60 -13.67 -8.35
N GLY A 363 -12.29 -14.59 -7.66
CA GLY A 363 -12.45 -15.99 -8.08
C GLY A 363 -11.16 -16.82 -8.02
N ALA A 364 -10.20 -16.41 -7.18
CA ALA A 364 -8.89 -17.03 -7.03
C ALA A 364 -8.54 -17.24 -5.55
N GLN A 365 -7.71 -18.25 -5.28
CA GLN A 365 -7.16 -18.50 -3.95
C GLN A 365 -5.74 -17.94 -3.91
N LEU A 366 -5.65 -16.63 -3.65
CA LEU A 366 -4.38 -15.94 -3.46
C LEU A 366 -4.09 -15.83 -1.95
N PRO A 367 -2.81 -15.91 -1.54
CA PRO A 367 -2.43 -15.46 -0.22
C PRO A 367 -2.81 -13.99 -0.02
N VAL A 368 -3.21 -13.63 1.20
CA VAL A 368 -3.68 -12.26 1.50
C VAL A 368 -2.63 -11.52 2.32
N VAL A 369 -2.37 -10.29 1.92
CA VAL A 369 -1.61 -9.31 2.70
C VAL A 369 -2.57 -8.19 3.09
N MET A 370 -2.78 -7.98 4.38
CA MET A 370 -3.55 -6.85 4.86
C MET A 370 -2.65 -5.62 4.87
N THR A 371 -2.57 -4.91 3.74
CA THR A 371 -1.64 -3.79 3.53
C THR A 371 -2.01 -2.56 4.36
N GLU A 372 -3.29 -2.45 4.75
CA GLU A 372 -3.78 -1.50 5.74
C GLU A 372 -4.95 -2.08 6.53
N THR A 373 -5.03 -1.76 7.81
CA THR A 373 -6.17 -2.03 8.71
C THR A 373 -5.91 -1.32 10.04
N GLY A 374 -6.88 -1.33 10.96
CA GLY A 374 -6.69 -0.86 12.33
C GLY A 374 -7.77 0.09 12.81
N TRP A 375 -7.53 0.67 13.97
CA TRP A 375 -8.44 1.63 14.62
C TRP A 375 -7.73 2.95 14.88
N THR A 376 -8.48 4.03 14.72
CA THR A 376 -8.11 5.37 15.20
C THR A 376 -8.56 5.57 16.65
N THR A 377 -7.80 6.37 17.38
CA THR A 377 -8.11 6.81 18.74
C THR A 377 -9.22 7.86 18.83
N GLU A 378 -9.76 8.31 17.69
CA GLU A 378 -10.95 9.16 17.65
C GLU A 378 -12.22 8.42 18.10
N TYR A 379 -12.26 7.10 17.92
CA TYR A 379 -13.42 6.25 18.24
C TYR A 379 -13.19 5.32 19.44
N GLY A 380 -12.02 5.42 20.09
CA GLY A 380 -11.68 4.64 21.28
C GLY A 380 -10.41 5.13 21.97
N SER A 381 -10.26 4.87 23.26
CA SER A 381 -9.00 5.15 23.96
C SER A 381 -7.85 4.29 23.42
N GLN A 382 -6.60 4.71 23.64
CA GLN A 382 -5.43 3.91 23.26
C GLN A 382 -5.48 2.46 23.81
N ASP A 383 -5.99 2.27 25.04
CA ASP A 383 -6.16 0.95 25.65
C ASP A 383 -7.28 0.14 24.97
N GLN A 384 -8.36 0.79 24.53
CA GLN A 384 -9.42 0.15 23.77
C GLN A 384 -8.91 -0.30 22.40
N VAL A 385 -8.21 0.57 21.67
CA VAL A 385 -7.56 0.26 20.39
C VAL A 385 -6.59 -0.92 20.54
N ALA A 386 -5.78 -0.93 21.60
CA ALA A 386 -4.89 -2.04 21.90
C ALA A 386 -5.64 -3.36 22.11
N SER A 387 -6.71 -3.34 22.92
CA SER A 387 -7.56 -4.50 23.19
C SER A 387 -8.25 -5.02 21.92
N TRP A 388 -8.83 -4.14 21.12
CA TRP A 388 -9.50 -4.49 19.87
C TRP A 388 -8.53 -5.12 18.87
N THR A 389 -7.33 -4.55 18.74
CA THR A 389 -6.29 -5.07 17.85
C THR A 389 -5.81 -6.46 18.27
N VAL A 390 -5.56 -6.67 19.57
CA VAL A 390 -5.18 -8.00 20.10
C VAL A 390 -6.31 -9.02 19.88
N ASN A 391 -7.56 -8.62 20.04
CA ASN A 391 -8.69 -9.50 19.76
C ASN A 391 -8.79 -9.84 18.26
N ALA A 392 -8.58 -8.87 17.37
CA ALA A 392 -8.55 -9.13 15.93
C ALA A 392 -7.45 -10.13 15.54
N TYR A 393 -6.24 -9.99 16.11
CA TYR A 393 -5.20 -11.01 15.94
C TYR A 393 -5.68 -12.39 16.40
N ASN A 394 -6.20 -12.51 17.62
CA ASN A 394 -6.56 -13.81 18.19
C ASN A 394 -7.74 -14.50 17.50
N TYR A 395 -8.73 -13.73 17.04
CA TYR A 395 -10.02 -14.29 16.60
C TYR A 395 -10.26 -14.19 15.10
N VAL A 396 -9.47 -13.40 14.38
CA VAL A 396 -9.60 -13.23 12.93
C VAL A 396 -8.29 -13.59 12.24
N TRP A 397 -7.22 -12.83 12.48
CA TRP A 397 -6.03 -12.90 11.63
C TRP A 397 -5.19 -14.15 11.85
N LEU A 398 -4.90 -14.52 13.10
CA LEU A 398 -4.16 -15.77 13.41
C LEU A 398 -5.00 -17.03 13.16
N ALA A 399 -6.32 -16.89 13.02
CA ALA A 399 -7.22 -18.01 12.78
C ALA A 399 -7.27 -18.42 11.29
N ASP A 400 -6.81 -17.56 10.38
CA ASP A 400 -6.81 -17.82 8.93
C ASP A 400 -5.39 -17.95 8.38
N ALA A 401 -5.02 -19.17 7.98
CA ALA A 401 -3.70 -19.47 7.41
C ALA A 401 -3.51 -18.91 5.98
N GLY A 402 -4.56 -18.39 5.35
CA GLY A 402 -4.47 -17.71 4.06
C GLY A 402 -3.88 -16.30 4.15
N ILE A 403 -3.81 -15.72 5.35
CA ILE A 403 -3.21 -14.41 5.57
C ILE A 403 -1.71 -14.55 5.81
N GLN A 404 -0.90 -13.91 4.96
CA GLN A 404 0.56 -13.93 5.03
C GLN A 404 1.13 -12.85 5.95
N ALA A 405 0.53 -11.65 5.94
CA ALA A 405 0.97 -10.54 6.78
C ALA A 405 -0.16 -9.58 7.09
N ILE A 406 -0.09 -8.98 8.28
CA ILE A 406 -0.93 -7.86 8.71
C ILE A 406 -0.04 -6.64 8.89
N LEU A 407 -0.34 -5.56 8.15
CA LEU A 407 0.44 -4.32 8.11
C LEU A 407 -0.46 -3.14 8.51
N PRO A 408 -0.79 -2.97 9.80
CA PRO A 408 -1.75 -1.93 10.21
C PRO A 408 -1.26 -0.51 9.88
N PHE A 409 -2.21 0.37 9.58
CA PHE A 409 -1.98 1.80 9.41
C PHE A 409 -2.04 2.48 10.79
N GLN A 410 -0.97 3.05 11.33
CA GLN A 410 0.41 3.10 10.83
C GLN A 410 1.39 3.21 12.02
N LEU A 411 2.70 3.05 11.80
CA LEU A 411 3.68 3.05 12.90
C LEU A 411 3.80 4.41 13.61
N MET A 412 4.18 5.45 12.87
CA MET A 412 4.58 6.76 13.40
C MET A 412 4.55 7.83 12.30
N ASP A 413 3.66 8.81 12.43
CA ASP A 413 3.54 9.99 11.57
C ASP A 413 2.68 11.06 12.26
N ALA A 414 3.03 12.34 12.09
CA ALA A 414 2.35 13.44 12.78
C ALA A 414 0.95 13.74 12.22
N SER A 415 0.78 13.62 10.90
CA SER A 415 -0.49 13.88 10.23
C SER A 415 -1.52 12.78 10.51
N TRP A 416 -1.04 11.61 10.93
CA TRP A 416 -1.85 10.42 11.22
C TRP A 416 -1.68 9.93 12.67
N ASP A 417 -1.45 10.84 13.63
CA ASP A 417 -1.15 10.49 15.03
C ASP A 417 -2.27 9.69 15.70
N ALA A 418 -3.53 9.89 15.29
CA ALA A 418 -4.68 9.18 15.82
C ALA A 418 -4.63 7.66 15.53
N PHE A 419 -3.96 7.26 14.44
CA PHE A 419 -3.73 5.87 14.03
C PHE A 419 -2.35 5.34 14.47
N ALA A 420 -1.46 6.21 14.95
CA ALA A 420 -0.06 5.85 15.17
C ALA A 420 0.12 4.84 16.31
N TRP A 421 1.04 3.88 16.13
CA TRP A 421 1.43 2.89 17.14
C TRP A 421 2.60 3.37 18.01
N ALA A 422 3.30 4.41 17.59
CA ALA A 422 4.29 5.16 18.35
C ALA A 422 4.07 6.67 18.13
N ASP A 423 4.41 7.50 19.12
CA ASP A 423 4.43 8.95 18.90
C ASP A 423 5.61 9.38 18.00
N THR A 424 5.64 10.65 17.58
CA THR A 424 6.69 11.21 16.71
C THR A 424 8.09 11.23 17.32
N SER A 425 8.23 10.95 18.62
CA SER A 425 9.52 10.75 19.29
C SER A 425 9.95 9.27 19.31
N GLY A 426 9.13 8.39 18.76
CA GLY A 426 9.33 6.94 18.74
C GLY A 426 8.94 6.24 20.05
N ASN A 427 8.18 6.87 20.93
CA ASN A 427 7.70 6.21 22.14
C ASN A 427 6.51 5.29 21.80
N PRO A 428 6.57 3.99 22.14
CA PRO A 428 5.48 3.06 21.89
C PRO A 428 4.18 3.42 22.61
N ARG A 429 3.06 3.31 21.90
CA ARG A 429 1.70 3.43 22.46
C ARG A 429 1.19 2.06 22.96
N PRO A 430 0.10 2.01 23.73
CA PRO A 430 -0.45 0.74 24.25
C PRO A 430 -0.65 -0.35 23.21
N VAL A 431 -1.15 -0.02 22.00
CA VAL A 431 -1.38 -0.99 20.92
C VAL A 431 -0.08 -1.67 20.46
N TYR A 432 1.00 -0.91 20.30
CA TYR A 432 2.33 -1.45 19.95
C TYR A 432 2.78 -2.47 20.98
N ASN A 433 2.73 -2.10 22.27
CA ASN A 433 3.21 -2.98 23.34
C ASN A 433 2.36 -4.24 23.47
N ALA A 434 1.04 -4.12 23.31
CA ALA A 434 0.11 -5.25 23.40
C ALA A 434 0.32 -6.26 22.26
N VAL A 435 0.49 -5.78 21.02
CA VAL A 435 0.72 -6.65 19.85
C VAL A 435 2.12 -7.29 19.90
N ARG A 436 3.16 -6.52 20.28
CA ARG A 436 4.50 -7.08 20.51
C ARG A 436 4.48 -8.17 21.58
N GLN A 437 3.79 -7.93 22.70
CA GLN A 437 3.69 -8.92 23.78
C GLN A 437 2.96 -10.18 23.30
N LEU A 438 1.87 -10.04 22.54
CA LEU A 438 1.16 -11.17 21.94
C LEU A 438 2.08 -12.02 21.05
N ARG A 439 2.82 -11.38 20.13
CA ARG A 439 3.82 -12.07 19.30
C ARG A 439 4.83 -12.85 20.15
N CYS A 440 5.36 -12.20 21.19
CA CYS A 440 6.33 -12.78 22.11
C CYS A 440 5.79 -14.00 22.85
N ASP A 441 4.56 -13.92 23.35
CA ASP A 441 3.92 -15.03 24.08
C ASP A 441 3.68 -16.25 23.16
N LEU A 442 3.50 -16.02 21.85
CA LEU A 442 3.39 -17.06 20.83
C LEU A 442 4.75 -17.61 20.37
N GLY A 443 5.87 -16.97 20.75
CA GLY A 443 7.21 -17.36 20.31
C GLY A 443 7.50 -17.09 18.83
N VAL A 444 6.73 -16.21 18.18
CA VAL A 444 6.83 -15.92 16.74
C VAL A 444 7.93 -14.87 16.47
N GLY A 445 8.75 -15.10 15.45
CA GLY A 445 9.80 -14.16 15.01
C GLY A 445 11.00 -14.04 15.96
N GLY A 446 11.10 -14.88 17.00
CA GLY A 446 12.19 -14.85 17.97
C GLY A 446 12.36 -13.51 18.71
N GLY A 447 13.36 -13.43 19.59
CA GLY A 447 13.78 -12.16 20.21
C GLY A 447 12.68 -11.43 21.00
N CYS A 448 12.59 -11.77 22.27
CA CYS A 448 11.86 -11.06 23.32
C CYS A 448 12.77 -11.07 24.56
#